data_AF-A0A2T2VMY1-F1
#
_entry.id   AF-A0A2T2VMY1-F1
#
_cell.length_a   1.000
_cell.length_b   1.000
_cell.length_c   1.000
_cell.angle_alpha   90.00
_cell.angle_beta   90.00
_cell.angle_gamma   90.00
#
_symmetry.space_group_name_H-M   'P 1'
#
loop_
_entity.id
_entity.type
_entity.pdbx_description
1 polymer ?
#
loop_
_entity_poly.entity_id
_entity_poly.type
_entity_poly.pdbx_seq_one_letter_code
_entity_poly.pdbx_strand_id
1 'polypeptide(L)'
;MPIRGYTLMNISESVMEIMIDTRREYNLLSKEELVAMYNDGEQNGFQGTHMKVVYFVALHLAFMDAFNSSPFKVTEIYIGFTGPIVGNEKGTWDFVQVDHLNNQDL
;
A
#
# COMPACT_ATOMS: atom_id res chain seq x y z
N MET A 1 -6.26 -2.00 -17.07
CA MET A 1 -5.20 -1.16 -16.47
C MET A 1 -5.30 -1.32 -14.94
N PRO A 2 -4.22 -1.70 -14.25
CA PRO A 2 -4.24 -1.82 -12.79
C PRO A 2 -4.45 -0.45 -12.16
N ILE A 3 -5.28 -0.37 -11.14
CA ILE A 3 -5.58 0.88 -10.44
C ILE A 3 -4.59 1.04 -9.29
N ARG A 4 -3.83 2.15 -9.32
CA ARG A 4 -2.71 2.42 -8.41
C ARG A 4 -2.98 3.49 -7.34
N GLY A 5 -4.20 3.98 -7.27
CA GLY A 5 -4.66 4.88 -6.21
C GLY A 5 -6.17 5.14 -6.25
N TYR A 6 -6.70 5.72 -5.18
CA TYR A 6 -8.13 5.94 -4.94
C TYR A 6 -8.38 7.33 -4.40
N THR A 7 -9.52 7.90 -4.79
CA THR A 7 -10.11 9.04 -4.08
C THR A 7 -11.13 8.53 -3.07
N LEU A 8 -10.96 8.89 -1.80
CA LEU A 8 -11.83 8.59 -0.68
C LEU A 8 -13.00 9.58 -0.69
N MET A 9 -14.14 9.19 -1.26
CA MET A 9 -15.38 9.97 -1.20
C MET A 9 -16.53 9.08 -0.73
N ASN A 10 -17.32 9.58 0.22
CA ASN A 10 -18.55 8.94 0.71
C ASN A 10 -18.38 7.46 1.12
N ILE A 11 -17.44 7.17 2.02
CA ILE A 11 -17.27 5.84 2.61
C ILE A 11 -18.49 5.53 3.49
N SER A 12 -19.23 4.46 3.17
CA SER A 12 -20.32 3.99 4.03
C SER A 12 -19.79 3.32 5.29
N GLU A 13 -20.64 3.25 6.33
CA GLU A 13 -20.31 2.53 7.58
C GLU A 13 -19.92 1.07 7.33
N SER A 14 -20.67 0.37 6.47
CA SER A 14 -20.33 -1.00 6.05
C SER A 14 -18.95 -1.12 5.41
N VAL A 15 -18.52 -0.14 4.63
CA VAL A 15 -17.18 -0.14 4.03
C VAL A 15 -16.11 0.10 5.10
N MET A 16 -16.39 0.95 6.09
CA MET A 16 -15.49 1.12 7.24
C MET A 16 -15.33 -0.16 8.06
N GLU A 17 -16.42 -0.89 8.30
CA GLU A 17 -16.36 -2.18 9.02
C GLU A 17 -15.46 -3.17 8.29
N ILE A 18 -15.64 -3.31 6.98
CA ILE A 18 -14.79 -4.16 6.15
C ILE A 18 -13.32 -3.71 6.20
N MET A 19 -13.04 -2.40 6.21
CA MET A 19 -11.66 -1.87 6.36
C MET A 19 -11.04 -2.27 7.69
N ILE A 20 -11.82 -2.20 8.78
CA ILE A 20 -11.35 -2.56 10.13
C ILE A 20 -11.04 -4.06 10.20
N ASP A 21 -11.91 -4.90 9.67
CA ASP A 21 -11.71 -6.34 9.67
C ASP A 21 -10.54 -6.75 8.76
N THR A 22 -10.42 -6.14 7.58
CA THR A 22 -9.28 -6.37 6.67
C THR A 22 -7.96 -5.95 7.33
N ARG A 23 -7.93 -4.81 8.05
CA ARG A 23 -6.74 -4.40 8.82
C ARG A 23 -6.38 -5.43 9.89
N ARG A 24 -7.37 -6.00 10.59
CA ARG A 24 -7.12 -7.04 11.60
C ARG A 24 -6.45 -8.26 10.98
N GLU A 25 -6.91 -8.69 9.81
CA GLU A 25 -6.28 -9.78 9.05
C GLU A 25 -4.83 -9.45 8.70
N TYR A 26 -4.55 -8.22 8.24
CA TYR A 26 -3.20 -7.76 7.91
C TYR A 26 -2.29 -7.64 9.12
N ASN A 27 -2.81 -7.29 10.28
CA ASN A 27 -2.03 -7.22 11.52
C ASN A 27 -1.59 -8.60 12.05
N LEU A 28 -2.09 -9.70 11.47
CA LEU A 28 -1.60 -11.05 11.75
C LEU A 28 -0.37 -11.41 10.89
N LEU A 29 -0.08 -10.63 9.85
CA LEU A 29 1.04 -10.86 8.95
C LEU A 29 2.35 -10.36 9.58
N SER A 30 3.44 -11.03 9.26
CA SER A 30 4.79 -10.53 9.51
C SER A 30 5.07 -9.26 8.71
N LYS A 31 6.12 -8.53 9.12
CA LYS A 31 6.58 -7.32 8.42
C LYS A 31 6.98 -7.64 6.97
N GLU A 32 7.63 -8.78 6.78
CA GLU A 32 8.07 -9.28 5.48
C GLU A 32 6.86 -9.60 4.57
N GLU A 33 5.81 -10.21 5.12
CA GLU A 33 4.57 -10.49 4.40
C GLU A 33 3.82 -9.22 4.03
N LEU A 34 3.78 -8.20 4.91
CA LEU A 34 3.20 -6.89 4.60
C LEU A 34 3.95 -6.20 3.45
N VAL A 35 5.28 -6.25 3.45
CA VAL A 35 6.11 -5.72 2.36
C VAL A 35 5.85 -6.47 1.05
N ALA A 36 5.77 -7.80 1.08
CA ALA A 36 5.46 -8.61 -0.09
C ALA A 36 4.07 -8.28 -0.65
N MET A 37 3.06 -8.16 0.21
CA MET A 37 1.70 -7.80 -0.17
C MET A 37 1.63 -6.40 -0.80
N TYR A 38 2.34 -5.42 -0.23
CA TYR A 38 2.43 -4.09 -0.81
C TYR A 38 3.01 -4.12 -2.21
N ASN A 39 4.15 -4.81 -2.40
CA ASN A 39 4.84 -4.85 -3.69
C ASN A 39 4.03 -5.61 -4.76
N ASP A 40 3.33 -6.69 -4.38
CA ASP A 40 2.39 -7.36 -5.29
C ASP A 40 1.27 -6.40 -5.72
N GLY A 41 0.71 -5.65 -4.77
CA GLY A 41 -0.27 -4.61 -5.05
C GLY A 41 0.25 -3.48 -5.94
N GLU A 42 1.49 -3.04 -5.76
CA GLU A 42 2.13 -1.99 -6.58
C GLU A 42 2.31 -2.45 -8.04
N GLN A 43 2.81 -3.68 -8.20
CA GLN A 43 3.10 -4.27 -9.50
C GLN A 43 1.80 -4.60 -10.26
N ASN A 44 0.87 -5.27 -9.61
CA ASN A 44 -0.29 -5.89 -10.25
C ASN A 44 -1.59 -5.10 -10.06
N GLY A 45 -1.62 -4.15 -9.12
CA GLY A 45 -2.84 -3.50 -8.64
C GLY A 45 -3.75 -4.46 -7.88
N PHE A 46 -4.60 -3.93 -6.99
CA PHE A 46 -5.64 -4.76 -6.38
C PHE A 46 -6.73 -5.11 -7.41
N GLN A 47 -7.13 -6.38 -7.46
CA GLN A 47 -8.19 -6.89 -8.33
C GLN A 47 -9.58 -6.77 -7.65
N GLY A 48 -10.65 -6.52 -8.45
CA GLY A 48 -12.04 -6.38 -7.98
C GLY A 48 -12.48 -4.94 -7.63
N THR A 49 -13.41 -4.35 -8.41
CA THR A 49 -13.69 -2.89 -8.47
C THR A 49 -14.17 -2.23 -7.18
N HIS A 50 -14.93 -2.92 -6.33
CA HIS A 50 -15.57 -2.32 -5.14
C HIS A 50 -14.76 -2.42 -3.85
N MET A 51 -13.74 -3.30 -3.78
CA MET A 51 -12.98 -3.56 -2.56
C MET A 51 -11.60 -2.88 -2.54
N LYS A 52 -11.22 -2.20 -3.61
CA LYS A 52 -9.82 -1.76 -3.76
C LYS A 52 -9.44 -0.64 -2.79
N VAL A 53 -10.37 0.27 -2.52
CA VAL A 53 -10.17 1.33 -1.53
C VAL A 53 -10.00 0.74 -0.13
N VAL A 54 -10.73 -0.35 0.16
CA VAL A 54 -10.63 -1.08 1.43
C VAL A 54 -9.23 -1.62 1.61
N TYR A 55 -8.69 -2.32 0.61
CA TYR A 55 -7.35 -2.89 0.68
C TYR A 55 -6.26 -1.84 0.83
N PHE A 56 -6.36 -0.71 0.10
CA PHE A 56 -5.42 0.39 0.23
C PHE A 56 -5.41 0.99 1.64
N VAL A 57 -6.58 1.30 2.19
CA VAL A 57 -6.68 1.92 3.51
C VAL A 57 -6.31 0.92 4.60
N ALA A 58 -6.77 -0.32 4.52
CA ALA A 58 -6.43 -1.37 5.49
C ALA A 58 -4.92 -1.64 5.51
N LEU A 59 -4.28 -1.75 4.34
CA LEU A 59 -2.84 -1.98 4.25
C LEU A 59 -2.06 -0.75 4.71
N HIS A 60 -2.52 0.47 4.39
CA HIS A 60 -1.96 1.70 4.94
C HIS A 60 -1.96 1.69 6.48
N LEU A 61 -3.09 1.35 7.09
CA LEU A 61 -3.21 1.31 8.55
C LEU A 61 -2.36 0.19 9.17
N ALA A 62 -2.31 -0.98 8.56
CA ALA A 62 -1.43 -2.07 9.02
C ALA A 62 0.05 -1.68 8.96
N PHE A 63 0.47 -0.95 7.93
CA PHE A 63 1.83 -0.40 7.86
C PHE A 63 2.09 0.64 8.95
N MET A 64 1.12 1.52 9.22
CA MET A 64 1.23 2.48 10.32
C MET A 64 1.37 1.77 11.67
N ASP A 65 0.65 0.67 11.90
CA ASP A 65 0.76 -0.13 13.13
C ASP A 65 2.12 -0.84 13.24
N ALA A 66 2.59 -1.47 12.15
CA ALA A 66 3.80 -2.30 12.16
C ALA A 66 5.11 -1.50 12.08
N PHE A 67 5.09 -0.35 11.38
CA PHE A 67 6.29 0.42 11.03
C PHE A 67 6.25 1.88 11.46
N ASN A 68 5.17 2.35 12.10
CA ASN A 68 4.93 3.77 12.40
C ASN A 68 5.05 4.69 11.18
N SER A 69 4.85 4.15 9.97
CA SER A 69 5.02 4.85 8.70
C SER A 69 4.24 4.15 7.60
N SER A 70 3.86 4.89 6.55
CA SER A 70 3.14 4.34 5.41
C SER A 70 3.95 4.46 4.11
N PRO A 71 3.99 3.40 3.29
CA PRO A 71 4.60 3.43 1.97
C PRO A 71 3.66 4.02 0.91
N PHE A 72 2.44 4.41 1.30
CA PHE A 72 1.46 5.03 0.41
C PHE A 72 1.61 6.55 0.42
N LYS A 73 1.42 7.16 -0.76
CA LYS A 73 1.20 8.60 -0.88
C LYS A 73 -0.23 8.88 -0.46
N VAL A 74 -0.40 9.53 0.69
CA VAL A 74 -1.69 10.00 1.20
C VAL A 74 -1.74 11.52 1.12
N THR A 75 -2.80 12.04 0.52
CA THR A 75 -3.19 13.47 0.52
C THR A 75 -4.67 13.56 0.87
N GLU A 76 -5.19 14.71 1.30
CA GLU A 76 -6.56 14.94 1.80
C GLU A 76 -7.59 13.84 1.53
N ILE A 77 -7.90 13.60 0.24
CA ILE A 77 -8.87 12.61 -0.20
C ILE A 77 -8.27 11.53 -1.11
N TYR A 78 -6.95 11.44 -1.26
CA TYR A 78 -6.31 10.50 -2.18
C TYR A 78 -5.28 9.61 -1.47
N ILE A 79 -5.31 8.32 -1.81
CA ILE A 79 -4.31 7.34 -1.40
C ILE A 79 -3.80 6.57 -2.62
N GLY A 80 -2.49 6.42 -2.77
CA GLY A 80 -1.89 5.69 -3.89
C GLY A 80 -0.52 5.10 -3.57
N PHE A 81 -0.08 4.16 -4.40
CA PHE A 81 1.28 3.62 -4.31
C PHE A 81 2.31 4.71 -4.59
N THR A 82 3.46 4.64 -3.91
CA THR A 82 4.57 5.57 -4.12
C THR A 82 5.64 4.95 -5.01
N GLY A 83 5.91 3.66 -4.81
CA GLY A 83 6.90 2.87 -5.55
C GLY A 83 7.27 1.61 -4.78
N PRO A 84 7.99 0.66 -5.39
CA PRO A 84 8.39 -0.58 -4.73
C PRO A 84 9.27 -0.30 -3.50
N ILE A 85 9.11 -1.13 -2.48
CA ILE A 85 9.85 -1.03 -1.20
C ILE A 85 10.63 -2.31 -0.91
N VAL A 86 11.65 -2.20 -0.08
CA VAL A 86 12.40 -3.35 0.45
C VAL A 86 12.54 -3.21 1.96
N GLY A 87 12.44 -4.34 2.67
CA GLY A 87 12.73 -4.38 4.11
C GLY A 87 14.20 -4.10 4.38
N ASN A 88 14.50 -3.44 5.50
CA ASN A 88 15.87 -3.13 5.91
C ASN A 88 16.25 -3.77 7.26
N GLU A 89 17.55 -3.75 7.56
CA GLU A 89 18.15 -4.36 8.75
C GLU A 89 17.59 -3.82 10.07
N LYS A 90 16.97 -2.64 10.04
CA LYS A 90 16.37 -1.97 11.20
C LYS A 90 14.93 -2.42 11.46
N GLY A 91 14.42 -3.38 10.69
CA GLY A 91 13.03 -3.83 10.78
C GLY A 91 12.03 -2.78 10.29
N THR A 92 12.47 -1.92 9.36
CA THR A 92 11.66 -0.93 8.64
C THR A 92 11.72 -1.21 7.14
N TRP A 93 11.42 -0.22 6.30
CA TRP A 93 11.45 -0.35 4.85
C TRP A 93 11.99 0.93 4.21
N ASP A 94 12.56 0.80 3.01
CA ASP A 94 13.03 1.90 2.16
C ASP A 94 12.47 1.74 0.75
N PHE A 95 12.27 2.85 0.03
CA PHE A 95 11.96 2.79 -1.40
C PHE A 95 13.17 2.28 -2.18
N VAL A 96 12.91 1.41 -3.16
CA VAL A 96 13.94 1.01 -4.11
C VAL A 96 14.34 2.25 -4.91
N GLN A 97 15.60 2.68 -4.78
CA GLN A 97 16.14 3.74 -5.62
C GLN A 97 16.23 3.21 -7.05
N VAL A 98 15.45 3.83 -7.94
CA VAL A 98 15.60 3.61 -9.38
C VAL A 98 16.67 4.59 -9.84
N ASP A 99 17.90 4.12 -10.01
CA ASP A 99 18.96 4.93 -10.61
C ASP A 99 18.55 5.31 -12.03
N HIS A 100 18.11 6.56 -12.21
CA HIS A 100 17.95 7.16 -13.53
C HIS A 100 19.32 7.57 -14.07
N LEU A 101 20.17 6.57 -14.39
CA LEU A 101 21.39 6.80 -15.15
C LEU A 101 21.41 5.89 -16.37
N ASN A 102 21.51 6.55 -17.53
CA ASN A 102 21.81 6.04 -18.87
C ASN A 102 20.63 5.51 -19.69
N ASN A 103 19.81 6.45 -20.18
CA ASN A 103 19.33 6.42 -21.58
C ASN A 103 19.78 7.71 -22.27
N GLN A 104 21.09 7.93 -22.28
CA GLN A 104 21.76 8.52 -23.44
C GLN A 104 22.54 7.37 -24.06
N ASP A 105 22.46 7.25 -25.38
CA ASP A 105 23.06 6.22 -26.24
C ASP A 105 22.26 4.92 -26.41
N LEU A 106 21.33 4.94 -27.38
CA LEU A 106 21.43 4.16 -28.64
C LEU A 106 20.38 4.61 -29.66
#